data_AF-A0A943SKC9-F1
#
_entry.id   AF-A0A943SKC9-F1
#
_cell.length_a   1.000
_cell.length_b   1.000
_cell.length_c   1.000
_cell.angle_alpha   90.00
_cell.angle_beta   90.00
_cell.angle_gamma   90.00
#
_symmetry.space_group_name_H-M   'P 1'
#
loop_
_entity.id
_entity.type
_entity.pdbx_description
1 polymer ?
#
loop_
_entity_poly.entity_id
_entity_poly.type
_entity_poly.pdbx_seq_one_letter_code
_entity_poly.pdbx_strand_id
1 'polypeptide(L)'
;MEKKVVPLLPSVPQPERGREDAAWRQMRRAIQQEGSLPSPFYFQSPWGGQALADGAGDAEWTWGPKGKQKPGNYAKLFRALRYLRAGREMEAAYALQDALPFSGIQRYLDGLNDWIWERKSFLCKNGLKFCWHQIWNSPDPRLVQFSLWYFCFYRNAYEKFLRGVVSFLSQCEAFTLYCLRIVSEWEDAQEFIFKIARRSKDYGRYAAIRYLNPETPGARDWLIRQAWKDTKMPMDFALLCAQKGDLCGRLEQEQISQEDFTGAGKLLARLIPENAPYGNICNLQRGGAVIKNYLRHAAVYAKTLEDFDVVSDAYWTTRHYTYRSDELKEEVYSASLALMRSPRCLAVVQEGMEQGSPAAYYIAQQIGMPYQQRAMRQIQLNFWQNYRLADFLLPKHYAQELLALFERRLPMQILWYHKRPKKRT
;
A
#
# COMPACT_ATOMS: atom_id res chain seq x y z
N MET A 1 -6.39 -6.97 46.15
CA MET A 1 -6.74 -7.33 44.76
C MET A 1 -8.25 -7.15 44.57
N GLU A 2 -8.70 -5.96 44.18
CA GLU A 2 -10.10 -5.79 43.75
C GLU A 2 -10.26 -6.42 42.36
N LYS A 3 -11.08 -7.46 42.25
CA LYS A 3 -11.56 -7.96 40.95
C LYS A 3 -12.37 -6.85 40.31
N LYS A 4 -11.78 -6.09 39.38
CA LYS A 4 -12.53 -5.17 38.52
C LYS A 4 -13.59 -5.95 37.77
N VAL A 5 -14.85 -5.69 38.09
CA VAL A 5 -16.01 -6.25 37.39
C VAL A 5 -15.99 -5.72 35.96
N VAL A 6 -15.59 -6.55 35.01
CA VAL A 6 -15.72 -6.26 33.58
C VAL A 6 -17.22 -6.24 33.25
N PRO A 7 -17.76 -5.19 32.62
CA PRO A 7 -19.16 -5.16 32.23
C PRO A 7 -19.50 -6.35 31.32
N LEU A 8 -20.62 -7.05 31.53
CA LEU A 8 -21.01 -8.10 30.59
C LEU A 8 -21.45 -7.47 29.25
N LEU A 9 -20.94 -8.02 28.14
CA LEU A 9 -21.47 -7.71 26.81
C LEU A 9 -22.86 -8.33 26.65
N PRO A 10 -23.77 -7.70 25.89
CA PRO A 10 -24.99 -8.39 25.44
C PRO A 10 -24.61 -9.63 24.60
N SER A 11 -25.49 -10.63 24.57
CA SER A 11 -25.38 -11.75 23.63
C SER A 11 -25.31 -11.21 22.20
N VAL A 12 -24.42 -11.77 21.35
CA VAL A 12 -24.17 -11.34 19.96
C VAL A 12 -25.50 -10.95 19.30
N PRO A 13 -25.66 -9.72 18.80
CA PRO A 13 -26.93 -9.31 18.24
C PRO A 13 -27.11 -10.13 16.96
N GLN A 14 -28.32 -10.64 16.72
CA GLN A 14 -28.68 -10.83 15.33
C GLN A 14 -28.71 -9.44 14.70
N PRO A 15 -28.00 -9.18 13.58
CA PRO A 15 -28.04 -7.90 12.90
C PRO A 15 -29.52 -7.49 12.70
N GLU A 16 -29.89 -6.26 13.05
CA GLU A 16 -31.30 -5.84 12.98
C GLU A 16 -31.84 -6.04 11.55
N ARG A 17 -32.82 -6.93 11.36
CA ARG A 17 -33.45 -7.15 10.04
C ARG A 17 -33.88 -5.78 9.49
N GLY A 18 -33.35 -5.38 8.32
CA GLY A 18 -33.73 -4.11 7.67
C GLY A 18 -32.61 -3.13 7.30
N ARG A 19 -31.46 -3.05 7.99
CA ARG A 19 -30.36 -2.12 7.61
C ARG A 19 -29.39 -2.73 6.61
N GLU A 20 -29.75 -2.71 5.33
CA GLU A 20 -28.93 -3.26 4.25
C GLU A 20 -27.60 -2.52 4.02
N ASP A 21 -27.53 -1.27 4.44
CA ASP A 21 -26.43 -0.33 4.29
C ASP A 21 -25.34 -0.47 5.37
N ALA A 22 -25.53 -1.32 6.39
CA ALA A 22 -24.51 -1.53 7.42
C ALA A 22 -23.16 -1.94 6.82
N ALA A 23 -22.05 -1.34 7.28
CA ALA A 23 -20.70 -1.58 6.75
C ALA A 23 -20.35 -3.07 6.74
N TRP A 24 -20.75 -3.79 7.80
CA TRP A 24 -20.66 -5.24 7.87
C TRP A 24 -21.38 -5.92 6.68
N ARG A 25 -22.65 -5.62 6.41
CA ARG A 25 -23.36 -6.27 5.29
C ARG A 25 -22.75 -5.95 3.93
N GLN A 26 -22.29 -4.72 3.73
CA GLN A 26 -21.58 -4.34 2.51
C GLN A 26 -20.34 -5.22 2.30
N MET A 27 -19.50 -5.37 3.33
CA MET A 27 -18.34 -6.26 3.26
C MET A 27 -18.75 -7.72 3.03
N ARG A 28 -19.78 -8.22 3.74
CA ARG A 28 -20.25 -9.62 3.62
C ARG A 28 -20.71 -9.97 2.19
N ARG A 29 -21.38 -9.03 1.52
CA ARG A 29 -21.85 -9.18 0.13
C ARG A 29 -20.69 -9.13 -0.87
N ALA A 30 -19.62 -8.42 -0.55
CA ALA A 30 -18.48 -8.19 -1.45
C ALA A 30 -17.39 -9.26 -1.36
N ILE A 31 -17.37 -10.10 -0.32
CA ILE A 31 -16.35 -11.14 -0.16
C ILE A 31 -16.38 -12.12 -1.33
N GLN A 32 -15.20 -12.33 -1.92
CA GLN A 32 -14.97 -13.26 -3.02
C GLN A 32 -14.88 -14.71 -2.51
N GLN A 33 -14.93 -15.69 -3.42
CA GLN A 33 -14.88 -17.12 -3.06
C GLN A 33 -13.62 -17.50 -2.26
N GLU A 34 -12.51 -16.81 -2.52
CA GLU A 34 -11.24 -16.94 -1.80
C GLU A 34 -11.24 -16.35 -0.38
N GLY A 35 -12.35 -15.74 0.07
CA GLY A 35 -12.50 -15.19 1.41
C GLY A 35 -11.80 -13.85 1.62
N SER A 36 -11.54 -13.10 0.54
CA SER A 36 -10.95 -11.76 0.55
C SER A 36 -11.91 -10.72 -0.06
N LEU A 37 -11.74 -9.44 0.29
CA LEU A 37 -12.42 -8.35 -0.40
C LEU A 37 -11.75 -8.06 -1.76
N PRO A 38 -12.52 -7.63 -2.78
CA PRO A 38 -11.95 -7.20 -4.05
C PRO A 38 -11.03 -5.99 -3.84
N SER A 39 -9.99 -5.86 -4.68
CA SER A 39 -9.22 -4.61 -4.76
C SER A 39 -9.56 -3.91 -6.08
N PRO A 40 -10.02 -2.65 -6.05
CA PRO A 40 -10.31 -1.86 -4.85
C PRO A 40 -11.68 -2.18 -4.20
N PHE A 41 -11.78 -2.01 -2.87
CA PHE A 41 -13.05 -1.94 -2.12
C PHE A 41 -13.07 -0.65 -1.31
N TYR A 42 -14.13 0.15 -1.46
CA TYR A 42 -14.28 1.42 -0.75
C TYR A 42 -15.69 1.56 -0.17
N PHE A 43 -15.80 2.08 1.05
CA PHE A 43 -17.09 2.49 1.61
C PHE A 43 -17.62 3.79 0.97
N GLN A 44 -16.75 4.60 0.37
CA GLN A 44 -17.13 5.81 -0.35
C GLN A 44 -16.50 5.83 -1.74
N SER A 45 -17.29 6.18 -2.75
CA SER A 45 -16.74 6.39 -4.10
C SER A 45 -15.75 7.55 -4.07
N PRO A 46 -14.56 7.40 -4.69
CA PRO A 46 -13.63 8.51 -4.88
C PRO A 46 -14.29 9.68 -5.63
N TRP A 47 -14.68 10.74 -4.92
CA TRP A 47 -15.09 11.98 -5.59
C TRP A 47 -13.84 12.69 -6.12
N GLY A 48 -13.65 12.66 -7.44
CA GLY A 48 -12.46 13.19 -8.10
C GLY A 48 -11.25 12.25 -7.99
N GLY A 49 -10.31 12.35 -8.93
CA GLY A 49 -9.22 11.40 -9.16
C GLY A 49 -8.14 11.26 -8.06
N GLN A 50 -8.42 11.68 -6.82
CA GLN A 50 -7.49 11.65 -5.69
C GLN A 50 -8.13 11.27 -4.34
N ALA A 51 -9.26 10.54 -4.31
CA ALA A 51 -9.62 9.95 -3.01
C ALA A 51 -8.59 8.88 -2.66
N LEU A 52 -7.89 9.11 -1.55
CA LEU A 52 -6.99 8.13 -0.95
C LEU A 52 -7.76 6.83 -0.68
N ALA A 53 -7.11 5.69 -0.89
CA ALA A 53 -7.71 4.40 -0.58
C ALA A 53 -8.15 4.33 0.90
N ASP A 54 -9.20 3.58 1.19
CA ASP A 54 -9.66 3.34 2.56
C ASP A 54 -8.47 2.90 3.46
N GLY A 55 -8.30 3.53 4.62
CA GLY A 55 -7.18 3.28 5.54
C GLY A 55 -5.85 3.99 5.23
N ALA A 56 -5.68 4.56 4.03
CA ALA A 56 -4.46 5.27 3.65
C ALA A 56 -4.18 6.48 4.55
N GLY A 57 -5.19 7.31 4.85
CA GLY A 57 -5.02 8.47 5.72
C GLY A 57 -4.64 8.09 7.17
N ASP A 58 -5.10 6.95 7.66
CA ASP A 58 -4.72 6.45 8.98
C ASP A 58 -3.28 5.91 8.98
N ALA A 59 -2.86 5.26 7.90
CA ALA A 59 -1.48 4.82 7.71
C ALA A 59 -0.51 6.00 7.55
N GLU A 60 -0.87 7.03 6.78
CA GLU A 60 -0.10 8.27 6.62
C GLU A 60 0.03 9.05 7.94
N TRP A 61 -1.03 9.11 8.75
CA TRP A 61 -0.92 9.69 10.10
C TRP A 61 0.05 8.88 10.98
N THR A 62 -0.04 7.56 10.94
CA THR A 62 0.72 6.68 11.84
C THR A 62 2.19 6.59 11.45
N TRP A 63 2.50 6.51 10.15
CA TRP A 63 3.84 6.22 9.63
C TRP A 63 4.35 7.19 8.56
N GLY A 64 3.52 8.12 8.10
CA GLY A 64 3.95 9.13 7.13
C GLY A 64 4.79 10.26 7.73
N PRO A 65 5.26 11.18 6.87
CA PRO A 65 6.06 12.33 7.29
C PRO A 65 5.29 13.24 8.25
N LYS A 66 5.87 13.54 9.42
CA LYS A 66 5.18 14.25 10.53
C LYS A 66 5.11 15.78 10.37
N GLY A 67 5.85 16.35 9.42
CA GLY A 67 5.98 17.80 9.28
C GLY A 67 4.71 18.45 8.75
N LYS A 68 3.99 19.20 9.62
CA LYS A 68 2.78 20.03 9.38
C LYS A 68 1.43 19.45 9.82
N GLN A 69 1.40 18.32 10.52
CA GLN A 69 0.11 17.76 10.94
C GLN A 69 -0.41 18.47 12.21
N LYS A 70 -1.58 19.11 12.11
CA LYS A 70 -2.26 19.73 13.26
C LYS A 70 -3.14 18.70 13.98
N PRO A 71 -3.20 18.71 15.33
CA PRO A 71 -4.06 17.81 16.08
C PRO A 71 -5.54 18.04 15.75
N GLY A 72 -6.35 17.01 15.94
CA GLY A 72 -7.80 17.09 15.75
C GLY A 72 -8.48 18.04 16.74
N ASN A 73 -9.69 18.52 16.41
CA ASN A 73 -10.51 19.26 17.37
C ASN A 73 -11.17 18.29 18.37
N TYR A 74 -10.62 18.24 19.59
CA TYR A 74 -11.08 17.30 20.62
C TYR A 74 -12.35 17.74 21.37
N ALA A 75 -12.80 19.00 21.25
CA ALA A 75 -13.94 19.50 22.02
C ALA A 75 -15.23 18.71 21.73
N LYS A 76 -15.48 18.41 20.45
CA LYS A 76 -16.62 17.60 20.01
C LYS A 76 -16.50 16.14 20.44
N LEU A 77 -15.28 15.58 20.46
CA LEU A 77 -15.02 14.21 20.91
C LEU A 77 -15.25 14.05 22.42
N PHE A 78 -14.78 15.01 23.23
CA PHE A 78 -15.08 15.00 24.66
C PHE A 78 -16.58 15.09 24.94
N ARG A 79 -17.33 15.84 24.11
CA ARG A 79 -18.79 15.89 24.20
C ARG A 79 -19.42 14.53 23.87
N ALA A 80 -18.96 13.85 22.82
CA ALA A 80 -19.42 12.50 22.48
C ALA A 80 -19.19 11.51 23.64
N LEU A 81 -17.98 11.51 24.24
CA LEU A 81 -17.66 10.64 25.38
C LEU A 81 -18.57 10.92 26.60
N ARG A 82 -18.94 12.18 26.86
CA ARG A 82 -19.90 12.54 27.90
C ARG A 82 -21.32 12.01 27.60
N TYR A 83 -21.77 12.10 26.35
CA TYR A 83 -23.05 11.53 25.93
C TYR A 83 -23.07 10.01 26.09
N LEU A 84 -22.00 9.31 25.68
CA LEU A 84 -21.86 7.87 25.91
C LEU A 84 -21.98 7.52 27.38
N ARG A 85 -21.25 8.24 28.26
CA ARG A 85 -21.35 8.02 29.71
C ARG A 85 -22.78 8.20 30.23
N ALA A 86 -23.50 9.20 29.73
CA ALA A 86 -24.89 9.47 30.08
C ALA A 86 -25.92 8.52 29.43
N GLY A 87 -25.49 7.59 28.56
CA GLY A 87 -26.41 6.69 27.85
C GLY A 87 -27.17 7.34 26.69
N ARG A 88 -26.73 8.52 26.24
CA ARG A 88 -27.33 9.28 25.13
C ARG A 88 -26.72 8.85 23.81
N GLU A 89 -27.11 7.67 23.34
CA GLU A 89 -26.49 6.97 22.19
C GLU A 89 -26.61 7.76 20.87
N MET A 90 -27.78 8.37 20.58
CA MET A 90 -27.97 9.12 19.34
C MET A 90 -27.11 10.40 19.29
N GLU A 91 -27.11 11.18 20.37
CA GLU A 91 -26.32 12.41 20.44
C GLU A 91 -24.81 12.13 20.43
N ALA A 92 -24.39 10.99 20.99
CA ALA A 92 -23.02 10.52 20.86
C ALA A 92 -22.66 10.21 19.40
N ALA A 93 -23.52 9.48 18.67
CA ALA A 93 -23.30 9.19 17.25
C ALA A 93 -23.15 10.47 16.42
N TYR A 94 -24.08 11.42 16.55
CA TYR A 94 -24.01 12.70 15.84
C TYR A 94 -22.73 13.48 16.19
N ALA A 95 -22.37 13.55 17.46
CA ALA A 95 -21.15 14.25 17.88
C ALA A 95 -19.87 13.59 17.34
N LEU A 96 -19.83 12.25 17.22
CA LEU A 96 -18.72 11.54 16.61
C LEU A 96 -18.64 11.79 15.11
N GLN A 97 -19.77 11.74 14.40
CA GLN A 97 -19.84 11.98 12.95
C GLN A 97 -19.46 13.41 12.56
N ASP A 98 -19.79 14.38 13.42
CA ASP A 98 -19.43 15.79 13.24
C ASP A 98 -17.96 16.08 13.61
N ALA A 99 -17.34 15.22 14.43
CA ALA A 99 -15.95 15.37 14.86
C ALA A 99 -14.95 14.61 13.98
N LEU A 100 -15.31 13.41 13.54
CA LEU A 100 -14.40 12.48 12.86
C LEU A 100 -14.48 12.64 11.33
N PRO A 101 -13.33 12.82 10.65
CA PRO A 101 -13.28 12.82 9.19
C PRO A 101 -13.50 11.41 8.64
N PHE A 102 -13.72 11.29 7.33
CA PHE A 102 -13.78 9.99 6.63
C PHE A 102 -12.40 9.37 6.40
N SER A 103 -11.32 10.14 6.51
CA SER A 103 -9.94 9.66 6.35
C SER A 103 -9.04 10.27 7.42
N GLY A 104 -8.10 9.49 7.95
CA GLY A 104 -7.17 9.93 9.00
C GLY A 104 -7.86 10.12 10.36
N ILE A 105 -8.82 9.26 10.71
CA ILE A 105 -9.47 9.25 12.02
C ILE A 105 -8.47 8.98 13.13
N GLN A 106 -7.45 8.17 12.85
CA GLN A 106 -6.41 7.80 13.79
C GLN A 106 -5.75 9.02 14.46
N ARG A 107 -5.63 10.13 13.72
CA ARG A 107 -5.18 11.43 14.23
C ARG A 107 -5.96 11.94 15.43
N TYR A 108 -7.27 11.73 15.42
CA TYR A 108 -8.17 12.20 16.46
C TYR A 108 -8.20 11.23 17.64
N LEU A 109 -8.02 9.94 17.38
CA LEU A 109 -8.13 8.90 18.40
C LEU A 109 -6.82 8.73 19.17
N ASP A 110 -5.65 8.88 18.53
CA ASP A 110 -4.37 8.78 19.24
C ASP A 110 -4.20 9.85 20.31
N GLY A 111 -4.62 11.09 20.04
CA GLY A 111 -4.59 12.16 21.03
C GLY A 111 -5.53 11.96 22.22
N LEU A 112 -6.47 11.00 22.14
CA LEU A 112 -7.37 10.66 23.24
C LEU A 112 -6.90 9.47 24.08
N ASN A 113 -5.91 8.70 23.63
CA ASN A 113 -5.46 7.48 24.30
C ASN A 113 -5.00 7.74 25.74
N ASP A 114 -4.10 8.71 25.93
CA ASP A 114 -3.56 9.00 27.27
C ASP A 114 -4.65 9.59 28.17
N TRP A 115 -5.47 10.49 27.62
CA TRP A 115 -6.57 11.12 28.35
C TRP A 115 -7.62 10.11 28.85
N ILE A 116 -7.98 9.11 28.05
CA ILE A 116 -8.97 8.10 28.46
C ILE A 116 -8.37 7.11 29.47
N TRP A 117 -7.06 6.84 29.40
CA TRP A 117 -6.34 6.06 30.39
C TRP A 117 -6.34 6.70 31.78
N GLU A 118 -6.18 8.03 31.86
CA GLU A 118 -6.29 8.79 33.11
C GLU A 118 -7.74 8.87 33.61
N ARG A 119 -8.72 8.83 32.70
CA ARG A 119 -10.15 9.01 33.02
C ARG A 119 -10.97 7.77 32.67
N LYS A 120 -10.60 6.63 33.25
CA LYS A 120 -11.28 5.33 33.07
C LYS A 120 -12.79 5.35 33.34
N SER A 121 -13.32 6.35 34.04
CA SER A 121 -14.77 6.54 34.19
C SER A 121 -15.53 6.73 32.87
N PHE A 122 -14.85 7.12 31.79
CA PHE A 122 -15.43 7.18 30.45
C PHE A 122 -15.46 5.83 29.74
N LEU A 123 -14.66 4.85 30.22
CA LEU A 123 -14.72 3.45 29.82
C LEU A 123 -15.88 2.76 30.56
N CYS A 124 -17.11 3.03 30.10
CA CYS A 124 -18.35 2.66 30.78
C CYS A 124 -19.20 1.64 30.01
N LYS A 125 -20.18 1.04 30.71
CA LYS A 125 -21.13 0.05 30.14
C LYS A 125 -21.93 0.60 28.96
N ASN A 126 -22.38 1.85 29.05
CA ASN A 126 -23.12 2.51 27.96
C ASN A 126 -22.25 2.69 26.71
N GLY A 127 -20.99 3.09 26.87
CA GLY A 127 -20.02 3.18 25.77
C GLY A 127 -19.75 1.83 25.11
N LEU A 128 -19.60 0.76 25.90
CA LEU A 128 -19.46 -0.60 25.37
C LEU A 128 -20.68 -1.05 24.57
N LYS A 129 -21.89 -0.83 25.09
CA LYS A 129 -23.15 -1.17 24.41
C LYS A 129 -23.28 -0.42 23.08
N PHE A 130 -22.97 0.88 23.08
CA PHE A 130 -22.92 1.70 21.86
C PHE A 130 -21.95 1.12 20.84
N CYS A 131 -20.67 0.93 21.21
CA CYS A 131 -19.64 0.47 20.29
C CYS A 131 -19.96 -0.91 19.71
N TRP A 132 -20.50 -1.79 20.54
CA TRP A 132 -20.97 -3.09 20.10
C TRP A 132 -22.10 -2.99 19.07
N HIS A 133 -23.08 -2.10 19.25
CA HIS A 133 -24.16 -1.90 18.28
C HIS A 133 -23.63 -1.32 16.96
N GLN A 134 -22.70 -0.35 17.04
CA GLN A 134 -22.13 0.29 15.86
C GLN A 134 -21.31 -0.68 14.99
N ILE A 135 -20.57 -1.63 15.57
CA ILE A 135 -19.82 -2.64 14.80
C ILE A 135 -20.72 -3.39 13.82
N TRP A 136 -21.95 -3.73 14.22
CA TRP A 136 -22.81 -4.61 13.44
C TRP A 136 -23.85 -3.87 12.58
N ASN A 137 -24.28 -2.68 13.02
CA ASN A 137 -25.44 -2.00 12.44
C ASN A 137 -25.12 -0.62 11.85
N SER A 138 -23.90 -0.08 12.05
CA SER A 138 -23.55 1.24 11.51
C SER A 138 -23.30 1.16 10.00
N PRO A 139 -23.96 2.01 9.20
CA PRO A 139 -23.54 2.24 7.81
C PRO A 139 -22.31 3.16 7.72
N ASP A 140 -22.01 3.90 8.79
CA ASP A 140 -20.91 4.85 8.84
C ASP A 140 -19.62 4.16 9.32
N PRO A 141 -18.58 4.04 8.47
CA PRO A 141 -17.32 3.39 8.83
C PRO A 141 -16.59 4.11 9.97
N ARG A 142 -16.81 5.42 10.14
CA ARG A 142 -16.17 6.22 11.20
C ARG A 142 -16.60 5.75 12.59
N LEU A 143 -17.88 5.39 12.73
CA LEU A 143 -18.42 4.86 13.98
C LEU A 143 -17.92 3.44 14.25
N VAL A 144 -17.67 2.63 13.20
CA VAL A 144 -17.03 1.32 13.34
C VAL A 144 -15.57 1.46 13.79
N GLN A 145 -14.80 2.37 13.18
CA GLN A 145 -13.42 2.67 13.55
C GLN A 145 -13.31 3.18 15.00
N PHE A 146 -14.17 4.13 15.39
CA PHE A 146 -14.26 4.57 16.79
C PHE A 146 -14.57 3.41 17.74
N SER A 147 -15.49 2.52 17.35
CA SER A 147 -15.86 1.36 18.16
C SER A 147 -14.69 0.39 18.34
N LEU A 148 -13.95 0.08 17.26
CA LEU A 148 -12.75 -0.76 17.35
C LEU A 148 -11.68 -0.12 18.24
N TRP A 149 -11.44 1.19 18.09
CA TRP A 149 -10.56 1.93 19.00
C TRP A 149 -11.01 1.84 20.46
N TYR A 150 -12.30 2.00 20.74
CA TYR A 150 -12.83 1.88 22.11
C TYR A 150 -12.65 0.46 22.66
N PHE A 151 -12.80 -0.57 21.82
CA PHE A 151 -12.54 -1.96 22.19
C PHE A 151 -11.04 -2.27 22.42
N CYS A 152 -10.11 -1.47 21.91
CA CYS A 152 -8.69 -1.63 22.24
C CYS A 152 -8.44 -1.59 23.75
N PHE A 153 -9.22 -0.82 24.52
CA PHE A 153 -9.11 -0.75 25.99
C PHE A 153 -9.67 -1.98 26.72
N TYR A 154 -10.35 -2.87 26.01
CA TYR A 154 -10.97 -4.08 26.54
C TYR A 154 -10.54 -5.37 25.80
N ARG A 155 -9.46 -5.29 25.02
CA ARG A 155 -9.01 -6.37 24.12
C ARG A 155 -8.84 -7.74 24.79
N ASN A 156 -8.34 -7.77 26.02
CA ASN A 156 -8.16 -9.02 26.79
C ASN A 156 -9.47 -9.48 27.43
N ALA A 157 -10.29 -8.55 27.90
CA ALA A 157 -11.54 -8.85 28.60
C ALA A 157 -12.61 -9.45 27.66
N TYR A 158 -12.54 -9.13 26.36
CA TYR A 158 -13.47 -9.62 25.34
C TYR A 158 -12.78 -10.34 24.19
N GLU A 159 -11.62 -10.95 24.43
CA GLU A 159 -10.82 -11.60 23.38
C GLU A 159 -11.65 -12.57 22.53
N LYS A 160 -12.43 -13.46 23.16
CA LYS A 160 -13.28 -14.43 22.44
C LYS A 160 -14.23 -13.78 21.43
N PHE A 161 -14.84 -12.65 21.82
CA PHE A 161 -15.71 -11.88 20.94
C PHE A 161 -14.90 -11.18 19.85
N LEU A 162 -13.81 -10.52 20.25
CA LEU A 162 -12.98 -9.71 19.35
C LEU A 162 -12.24 -10.56 18.31
N ARG A 163 -11.91 -11.82 18.59
CA ARG A 163 -11.38 -12.75 17.59
C ARG A 163 -12.30 -12.88 16.38
N GLY A 164 -13.61 -12.98 16.59
CA GLY A 164 -14.60 -13.02 15.50
C GLY A 164 -14.67 -11.69 14.75
N VAL A 165 -14.72 -10.58 15.48
CA VAL A 165 -14.79 -9.22 14.92
C VAL A 165 -13.55 -8.92 14.07
N VAL A 166 -12.35 -9.15 14.60
CA VAL A 166 -11.08 -8.88 13.94
C VAL A 166 -10.87 -9.81 12.74
N SER A 167 -11.15 -11.12 12.85
CA SER A 167 -11.07 -12.05 11.72
C SER A 167 -11.87 -11.56 10.51
N PHE A 168 -12.98 -10.89 10.79
CA PHE A 168 -13.86 -10.37 9.77
C PHE A 168 -13.43 -8.98 9.27
N LEU A 169 -13.36 -7.98 10.17
CA LEU A 169 -13.18 -6.59 9.80
C LEU A 169 -11.77 -6.27 9.28
N SER A 170 -10.74 -7.04 9.66
CA SER A 170 -9.36 -6.82 9.20
C SER A 170 -9.17 -6.99 7.69
N GLN A 171 -10.16 -7.58 7.00
CA GLN A 171 -10.17 -7.70 5.55
C GLN A 171 -10.42 -6.36 4.85
N CYS A 172 -11.01 -5.38 5.54
CA CYS A 172 -11.19 -4.03 5.01
C CYS A 172 -10.09 -3.09 5.51
N GLU A 173 -9.43 -2.42 4.57
CA GLU A 173 -8.29 -1.54 4.83
C GLU A 173 -8.63 -0.40 5.79
N ALA A 174 -9.87 0.12 5.77
CA ALA A 174 -10.35 1.13 6.73
C ALA A 174 -10.27 0.67 8.19
N PHE A 175 -10.35 -0.64 8.43
CA PHE A 175 -10.44 -1.22 9.78
C PHE A 175 -9.17 -1.97 10.19
N THR A 176 -8.32 -2.38 9.23
CA THR A 176 -7.16 -3.24 9.49
C THR A 176 -6.25 -2.69 10.59
N LEU A 177 -5.92 -1.38 10.59
CA LEU A 177 -5.05 -0.78 11.60
C LEU A 177 -5.63 -0.94 13.03
N TYR A 178 -6.93 -0.71 13.20
CA TYR A 178 -7.61 -0.84 14.48
C TYR A 178 -7.67 -2.30 14.92
N CYS A 179 -7.95 -3.22 14.00
CA CYS A 179 -7.91 -4.66 14.26
C CYS A 179 -6.51 -5.11 14.72
N LEU A 180 -5.44 -4.63 14.09
CA LEU A 180 -4.06 -4.96 14.47
C LEU A 180 -3.72 -4.49 15.89
N ARG A 181 -4.20 -3.29 16.29
CA ARG A 181 -4.02 -2.77 17.67
C ARG A 181 -4.75 -3.59 18.73
N ILE A 182 -5.88 -4.21 18.37
CA ILE A 182 -6.58 -5.14 19.26
C ILE A 182 -5.77 -6.44 19.40
N VAL A 183 -5.30 -6.99 18.28
CA VAL A 183 -4.61 -8.28 18.21
C VAL A 183 -3.23 -8.24 18.85
N SER A 184 -2.54 -7.10 18.81
CA SER A 184 -1.11 -7.01 19.15
C SER A 184 -0.73 -7.41 20.59
N GLU A 185 -1.71 -7.62 21.48
CA GLU A 185 -1.48 -8.08 22.85
C GLU A 185 -2.03 -9.48 23.16
N TRP A 186 -2.53 -10.20 22.15
CA TRP A 186 -2.90 -11.60 22.31
C TRP A 186 -1.67 -12.51 22.32
N GLU A 187 -1.79 -13.68 22.95
CA GLU A 187 -0.70 -14.65 23.05
C GLU A 187 -0.24 -15.16 21.67
N ASP A 188 -1.18 -15.41 20.76
CA ASP A 188 -0.96 -15.85 19.38
C ASP A 188 -0.92 -14.68 18.37
N ALA A 189 -0.66 -13.45 18.84
CA ALA A 189 -0.77 -12.23 18.04
C ALA A 189 -0.05 -12.33 16.69
N GLN A 190 1.17 -12.86 16.67
CA GLN A 190 1.99 -12.91 15.46
C GLN A 190 1.45 -13.87 14.40
N GLU A 191 0.93 -15.02 14.80
CA GLU A 191 0.25 -15.94 13.87
C GLU A 191 -0.99 -15.26 13.28
N PHE A 192 -1.74 -14.55 14.11
CA PHE A 192 -2.94 -13.85 13.69
C PHE A 192 -2.64 -12.65 12.78
N ILE A 193 -1.63 -11.83 13.11
CA ILE A 193 -1.14 -10.72 12.28
C ILE A 193 -0.65 -11.25 10.93
N PHE A 194 0.06 -12.39 10.90
CA PHE A 194 0.51 -12.97 9.65
C PHE A 194 -0.66 -13.44 8.77
N LYS A 195 -1.72 -14.02 9.36
CA LYS A 195 -2.96 -14.34 8.64
C LYS A 195 -3.62 -13.08 8.06
N ILE A 196 -3.65 -11.98 8.82
CA ILE A 196 -4.15 -10.69 8.32
C ILE A 196 -3.28 -10.21 7.15
N ALA A 197 -1.96 -10.18 7.29
CA ALA A 197 -1.04 -9.72 6.24
C ALA A 197 -1.23 -10.47 4.91
N ARG A 198 -1.45 -11.79 4.97
CA ARG A 198 -1.68 -12.63 3.78
C ARG A 198 -3.02 -12.38 3.09
N ARG A 199 -4.04 -11.92 3.82
CA ARG A 199 -5.41 -11.71 3.30
C ARG A 199 -5.68 -10.27 2.91
N SER A 200 -5.12 -9.31 3.65
CA SER A 200 -5.26 -7.88 3.37
C SER A 200 -4.51 -7.50 2.09
N LYS A 201 -4.94 -6.40 1.47
CA LYS A 201 -4.32 -5.79 0.29
C LYS A 201 -3.85 -4.38 0.65
N ASP A 202 -3.05 -3.79 -0.24
CA ASP A 202 -2.60 -2.39 -0.21
C ASP A 202 -2.22 -1.85 1.20
N TYR A 203 -2.93 -0.86 1.74
CA TYR A 203 -2.60 -0.21 3.03
C TYR A 203 -2.89 -1.11 4.23
N GLY A 204 -3.91 -1.98 4.13
CA GLY A 204 -4.19 -2.98 5.15
C GLY A 204 -3.02 -3.98 5.29
N ARG A 205 -2.47 -4.46 4.16
CA ARG A 205 -1.29 -5.33 4.17
C ARG A 205 -0.06 -4.61 4.69
N TYR A 206 0.17 -3.38 4.22
CA TYR A 206 1.26 -2.54 4.72
C TYR A 206 1.21 -2.43 6.25
N ALA A 207 0.04 -2.08 6.79
CA ALA A 207 -0.16 -1.99 8.24
C ALA A 207 0.14 -3.32 8.94
N ALA A 208 -0.34 -4.45 8.42
CA ALA A 208 -0.09 -5.75 9.03
C ALA A 208 1.40 -6.12 9.03
N ILE A 209 2.14 -5.84 7.95
CA ILE A 209 3.58 -6.08 7.89
C ILE A 209 4.33 -5.19 8.88
N ARG A 210 3.88 -3.95 9.15
CA ARG A 210 4.50 -3.09 10.18
C ARG A 210 4.42 -3.76 11.57
N TYR A 211 3.33 -4.43 11.89
CA TYR A 211 3.12 -5.16 13.15
C TYR A 211 3.73 -6.59 13.17
N LEU A 212 3.98 -7.18 12.00
CA LEU A 212 4.50 -8.55 11.88
C LEU A 212 5.96 -8.65 12.34
N ASN A 213 6.24 -9.56 13.26
CA ASN A 213 7.59 -9.94 13.64
C ASN A 213 8.17 -10.84 12.54
N PRO A 214 9.33 -10.51 11.94
CA PRO A 214 9.95 -11.35 10.93
C PRO A 214 10.33 -12.76 11.42
N GLU A 215 10.49 -12.97 12.72
CA GLU A 215 10.75 -14.30 13.31
C GLU A 215 9.52 -15.21 13.34
N THR A 216 8.34 -14.70 12.95
CA THR A 216 7.14 -15.53 12.80
C THR A 216 7.41 -16.60 11.73
N PRO A 217 7.13 -17.89 12.00
CA PRO A 217 7.44 -18.98 11.06
C PRO A 217 6.91 -18.70 9.64
N GLY A 218 7.83 -18.74 8.65
CA GLY A 218 7.52 -18.49 7.24
C GLY A 218 7.31 -17.03 6.84
N ALA A 219 7.37 -16.07 7.78
CA ALA A 219 7.16 -14.66 7.48
C ALA A 219 8.23 -14.08 6.56
N ARG A 220 9.52 -14.34 6.83
CA ARG A 220 10.63 -13.85 5.97
C ARG A 220 10.48 -14.32 4.53
N ASP A 221 10.18 -15.60 4.34
CA ASP A 221 9.98 -16.19 3.01
C ASP A 221 8.82 -15.54 2.29
N TRP A 222 7.69 -15.38 2.97
CA TRP A 222 6.51 -14.76 2.40
C TRP A 222 6.74 -13.28 2.05
N LEU A 223 7.46 -12.53 2.88
CA LEU A 223 7.79 -11.12 2.64
C LEU A 223 8.59 -10.93 1.35
N ILE A 224 9.53 -11.83 1.06
CA ILE A 224 10.34 -11.78 -0.17
C ILE A 224 9.56 -12.32 -1.38
N ARG A 225 8.90 -13.47 -1.23
CA ARG A 225 8.37 -14.22 -2.38
C ARG A 225 6.96 -13.83 -2.79
N GLN A 226 6.16 -13.28 -1.88
CA GLN A 226 4.71 -13.19 -2.08
C GLN A 226 4.07 -11.88 -1.64
N ALA A 227 4.61 -11.14 -0.66
CA ALA A 227 3.97 -9.94 -0.11
C ALA A 227 3.67 -8.87 -1.17
N TRP A 228 4.47 -8.83 -2.24
CA TRP A 228 4.34 -7.92 -3.37
C TRP A 228 3.20 -8.24 -4.36
N LYS A 229 2.62 -9.44 -4.31
CA LYS A 229 1.55 -9.85 -5.23
C LYS A 229 0.27 -9.09 -4.94
N ASP A 230 -0.43 -8.62 -5.96
CA ASP A 230 -1.75 -7.96 -5.83
C ASP A 230 -1.77 -6.76 -4.87
N THR A 231 -0.66 -6.02 -4.79
CA THR A 231 -0.56 -4.78 -4.04
C THR A 231 -0.02 -3.66 -4.91
N LYS A 232 -0.63 -2.48 -4.80
CA LYS A 232 -0.15 -1.22 -5.36
C LYS A 232 1.02 -0.65 -4.56
N MET A 233 1.45 -1.33 -3.49
CA MET A 233 2.60 -1.02 -2.63
C MET A 233 2.65 0.43 -2.15
N PRO A 234 1.89 0.79 -1.11
CA PRO A 234 1.92 2.14 -0.57
C PRO A 234 3.24 2.45 0.16
N MET A 235 3.60 3.73 0.25
CA MET A 235 4.67 4.22 1.14
C MET A 235 6.02 3.53 0.89
N ASP A 236 6.69 3.07 1.95
CA ASP A 236 7.97 2.35 1.95
C ASP A 236 7.78 0.82 1.94
N PHE A 237 6.67 0.29 1.41
CA PHE A 237 6.33 -1.14 1.47
C PHE A 237 7.45 -2.07 1.01
N ALA A 238 8.07 -1.79 -0.14
CA ALA A 238 9.13 -2.63 -0.69
C ALA A 238 10.36 -2.66 0.23
N LEU A 239 10.71 -1.51 0.82
CA LEU A 239 11.79 -1.38 1.80
C LEU A 239 11.48 -2.16 3.07
N LEU A 240 10.26 -2.04 3.57
CA LEU A 240 9.80 -2.77 4.74
C LEU A 240 9.89 -4.29 4.52
N CYS A 241 9.48 -4.78 3.35
CA CYS A 241 9.58 -6.21 3.00
C CYS A 241 11.03 -6.65 2.86
N ALA A 242 11.88 -5.86 2.20
CA ALA A 242 13.30 -6.18 2.04
C ALA A 242 14.05 -6.23 3.38
N GLN A 243 13.74 -5.31 4.30
CA GLN A 243 14.34 -5.27 5.63
C GLN A 243 13.86 -6.44 6.50
N LYS A 244 12.54 -6.62 6.64
CA LYS A 244 11.99 -7.68 7.49
C LYS A 244 12.19 -9.08 6.91
N GLY A 245 12.25 -9.20 5.59
CA GLY A 245 12.52 -10.46 4.90
C GLY A 245 14.00 -10.83 4.79
N ASP A 246 14.91 -9.99 5.28
CA ASP A 246 16.37 -10.16 5.15
C ASP A 246 16.83 -10.40 3.70
N LEU A 247 16.43 -9.48 2.81
CA LEU A 247 16.81 -9.57 1.39
C LEU A 247 18.33 -9.59 1.20
N CYS A 248 19.08 -8.88 2.07
CA CYS A 248 20.54 -8.85 2.03
C CYS A 248 21.14 -10.22 2.31
N GLY A 249 20.80 -10.83 3.46
CA GLY A 249 21.28 -12.16 3.83
C GLY A 249 20.87 -13.23 2.82
N ARG A 250 19.66 -13.12 2.25
CA ARG A 250 19.18 -14.04 1.21
C ARG A 250 20.00 -13.96 -0.08
N LEU A 251 20.31 -12.76 -0.57
CA LEU A 251 21.08 -12.61 -1.80
C LEU A 251 22.58 -12.87 -1.62
N GLU A 252 23.10 -12.76 -0.40
CA GLU A 252 24.49 -13.11 -0.08
C GLU A 252 24.79 -14.60 -0.25
N GLN A 253 23.78 -15.47 -0.08
CA GLN A 253 23.90 -16.91 -0.32
C GLN A 253 24.47 -17.19 -1.71
N GLU A 254 25.35 -18.19 -1.78
CA GLU A 254 26.01 -18.59 -3.03
C GLU A 254 25.01 -19.03 -4.09
N GLN A 255 23.95 -19.73 -3.67
CA GLN A 255 22.85 -20.17 -4.52
C GLN A 255 21.52 -19.77 -3.88
N ILE A 256 20.55 -19.42 -4.70
CA ILE A 256 19.18 -19.08 -4.29
C ILE A 256 18.16 -19.83 -5.13
N SER A 257 16.91 -19.86 -4.71
CA SER A 257 15.84 -20.42 -5.55
C SER A 257 15.39 -19.44 -6.64
N GLN A 258 14.77 -19.96 -7.71
CA GLN A 258 14.10 -19.12 -8.72
C GLN A 258 13.02 -18.21 -8.08
N GLU A 259 12.33 -18.70 -7.05
CA GLU A 259 11.35 -17.90 -6.31
C GLU A 259 11.98 -16.73 -5.58
N ASP A 260 13.17 -16.94 -4.99
CA ASP A 260 13.93 -15.90 -4.30
C ASP A 260 14.46 -14.86 -5.28
N PHE A 261 15.00 -15.30 -6.42
CA PHE A 261 15.41 -14.40 -7.50
C PHE A 261 14.24 -13.53 -7.99
N THR A 262 13.10 -14.17 -8.27
CA THR A 262 11.90 -13.48 -8.75
C THR A 262 11.37 -12.50 -7.72
N GLY A 263 11.28 -12.92 -6.45
CA GLY A 263 10.83 -12.05 -5.35
C GLY A 263 11.78 -10.86 -5.13
N ALA A 264 13.09 -11.09 -5.17
CA ALA A 264 14.10 -10.05 -5.08
C ALA A 264 13.96 -9.02 -6.22
N GLY A 265 13.79 -9.47 -7.46
CA GLY A 265 13.59 -8.59 -8.61
C GLY A 265 12.35 -7.70 -8.45
N LYS A 266 11.24 -8.28 -8.00
CA LYS A 266 9.96 -7.55 -7.78
C LYS A 266 10.06 -6.49 -6.68
N LEU A 267 10.86 -6.75 -5.65
CA LEU A 267 11.15 -5.76 -4.60
C LEU A 267 12.13 -4.70 -5.11
N LEU A 268 13.20 -5.08 -5.81
CA LEU A 268 14.22 -4.18 -6.32
C LEU A 268 13.68 -3.17 -7.33
N ALA A 269 12.84 -3.60 -8.27
CA ALA A 269 12.15 -2.71 -9.23
C ALA A 269 11.43 -1.54 -8.54
N ARG A 270 10.97 -1.75 -7.30
CA ARG A 270 10.24 -0.78 -6.49
C ARG A 270 11.06 -0.14 -5.37
N LEU A 271 12.32 -0.56 -5.23
CA LEU A 271 13.29 0.06 -4.33
C LEU A 271 14.17 1.06 -5.06
N ILE A 272 14.12 1.11 -6.39
CA ILE A 272 14.94 2.06 -7.13
C ILE A 272 14.39 3.47 -6.92
N PRO A 273 15.24 4.46 -6.60
CA PRO A 273 14.80 5.75 -6.11
C PRO A 273 13.78 6.51 -6.97
N GLU A 274 13.85 6.38 -8.31
CA GLU A 274 12.85 6.96 -9.22
C GLU A 274 11.43 6.43 -8.94
N ASN A 275 11.35 5.17 -8.53
CA ASN A 275 10.10 4.44 -8.28
C ASN A 275 9.69 4.48 -6.79
N ALA A 276 10.47 5.11 -5.91
CA ALA A 276 10.40 4.90 -4.47
C ALA A 276 10.50 6.21 -3.64
N PRO A 277 9.46 7.06 -3.66
CA PRO A 277 9.50 8.40 -3.06
C PRO A 277 9.53 8.40 -1.51
N TYR A 278 9.06 7.33 -0.86
CA TYR A 278 8.96 7.25 0.62
C TYR A 278 10.06 6.41 1.28
N GLY A 279 10.83 5.64 0.51
CA GLY A 279 11.92 4.80 1.00
C GLY A 279 12.44 3.88 -0.09
N ASN A 280 13.74 3.92 -0.35
CA ASN A 280 14.37 3.29 -1.50
C ASN A 280 15.62 2.47 -1.10
N ILE A 281 16.33 1.93 -2.08
CA ILE A 281 17.50 1.06 -1.89
C ILE A 281 18.63 1.72 -1.09
N CYS A 282 18.73 3.06 -1.12
CA CYS A 282 19.70 3.81 -0.32
C CYS A 282 19.37 3.77 1.19
N ASN A 283 18.12 3.51 1.56
CA ASN A 283 17.69 3.32 2.94
C ASN A 283 17.90 1.87 3.44
N LEU A 284 18.21 0.93 2.55
CA LEU A 284 18.51 -0.45 2.92
C LEU A 284 19.97 -0.58 3.38
N GLN A 285 20.20 -1.28 4.49
CA GLN A 285 21.56 -1.60 4.91
C GLN A 285 22.27 -2.38 3.79
N ARG A 286 23.48 -1.94 3.42
CA ARG A 286 24.28 -2.52 2.34
C ARG A 286 23.53 -2.56 0.99
N GLY A 287 22.64 -1.60 0.71
CA GLY A 287 21.84 -1.56 -0.53
C GLY A 287 22.63 -1.74 -1.84
N GLY A 288 23.84 -1.18 -1.94
CA GLY A 288 24.71 -1.43 -3.10
C GLY A 288 25.17 -2.89 -3.23
N ALA A 289 25.43 -3.58 -2.11
CA ALA A 289 25.78 -5.00 -2.11
C ALA A 289 24.57 -5.88 -2.47
N VAL A 290 23.36 -5.47 -2.06
CA VAL A 290 22.10 -6.12 -2.48
C VAL A 290 21.96 -6.08 -4.00
N ILE A 291 22.18 -4.92 -4.62
CA ILE A 291 22.18 -4.77 -6.08
C ILE A 291 23.26 -5.67 -6.72
N LYS A 292 24.51 -5.60 -6.24
CA LYS A 292 25.62 -6.44 -6.74
C LYS A 292 25.27 -7.93 -6.70
N ASN A 293 24.77 -8.41 -5.57
CA ASN A 293 24.43 -9.82 -5.39
C ASN A 293 23.23 -10.24 -6.24
N TYR A 294 22.24 -9.35 -6.43
CA TYR A 294 21.17 -9.61 -7.38
C TYR A 294 21.70 -9.77 -8.81
N LEU A 295 22.62 -8.90 -9.26
CA LEU A 295 23.24 -8.99 -10.59
C LEU A 295 24.04 -10.30 -10.78
N ARG A 296 24.75 -10.74 -9.73
CA ARG A 296 25.43 -12.06 -9.73
C ARG A 296 24.43 -13.18 -10.02
N HIS A 297 23.28 -13.17 -9.34
CA HIS A 297 22.23 -14.17 -9.55
C HIS A 297 21.51 -13.99 -10.89
N ALA A 298 21.34 -12.76 -11.37
CA ALA A 298 20.73 -12.46 -12.67
C ALA A 298 21.51 -13.08 -13.84
N ALA A 299 22.83 -13.21 -13.72
CA ALA A 299 23.66 -13.92 -14.71
C ALA A 299 23.23 -15.37 -14.96
N VAL A 300 22.59 -16.00 -13.97
CA VAL A 300 22.09 -17.38 -14.05
C VAL A 300 20.58 -17.39 -14.33
N TYR A 301 19.82 -16.59 -13.60
CA TYR A 301 18.36 -16.70 -13.54
C TYR A 301 17.60 -15.77 -14.47
N ALA A 302 18.14 -14.63 -14.90
CA ALA A 302 17.38 -13.65 -15.68
C ALA A 302 17.00 -14.20 -17.05
N LYS A 303 15.70 -14.25 -17.36
CA LYS A 303 15.19 -14.82 -18.63
C LYS A 303 14.26 -13.90 -19.39
N THR A 304 13.57 -13.03 -18.69
CA THR A 304 12.46 -12.24 -19.22
C THR A 304 12.85 -10.78 -19.36
N LEU A 305 12.09 -10.04 -20.16
CA LEU A 305 12.26 -8.59 -20.25
C LEU A 305 12.14 -7.92 -18.88
N GLU A 306 11.25 -8.40 -18.01
CA GLU A 306 11.10 -7.88 -16.65
C GLU A 306 12.36 -8.10 -15.79
N ASP A 307 13.03 -9.25 -15.92
CA ASP A 307 14.28 -9.50 -15.19
C ASP A 307 15.38 -8.52 -15.64
N PHE A 308 15.47 -8.27 -16.95
CA PHE A 308 16.45 -7.34 -17.52
C PHE A 308 16.08 -5.88 -17.31
N ASP A 309 14.80 -5.56 -17.12
CA ASP A 309 14.37 -4.22 -16.72
C ASP A 309 15.03 -3.85 -15.39
N VAL A 310 14.95 -4.74 -14.38
CA VAL A 310 15.65 -4.57 -13.09
C VAL A 310 17.17 -4.41 -13.23
N VAL A 311 17.78 -5.09 -14.21
CA VAL A 311 19.22 -4.94 -14.50
C VAL A 311 19.54 -3.56 -15.08
N SER A 312 18.71 -3.05 -15.99
CA SER A 312 18.80 -1.69 -16.53
C SER A 312 18.58 -0.62 -15.46
N ASP A 313 17.67 -0.92 -14.56
CA ASP A 313 17.34 -0.13 -13.39
C ASP A 313 18.56 -0.01 -12.45
N ALA A 314 19.25 -1.13 -12.19
CA ALA A 314 20.54 -1.13 -11.48
C ALA A 314 21.67 -0.42 -12.24
N TYR A 315 21.67 -0.48 -13.58
CA TYR A 315 22.61 0.30 -14.39
C TYR A 315 22.36 1.80 -14.21
N TRP A 316 21.09 2.22 -14.26
CA TRP A 316 20.70 3.61 -14.11
C TRP A 316 21.12 4.19 -12.75
N THR A 317 21.00 3.42 -11.66
CA THR A 317 21.43 3.91 -10.34
C THR A 317 22.91 4.31 -10.30
N THR A 318 23.78 3.64 -11.06
CA THR A 318 25.21 3.98 -11.13
C THR A 318 25.47 5.35 -11.78
N ARG A 319 24.57 5.83 -12.64
CA ARG A 319 24.72 7.14 -13.30
C ARG A 319 24.14 8.28 -12.48
N HIS A 320 23.11 8.00 -11.69
CA HIS A 320 22.30 9.03 -11.05
C HIS A 320 22.40 9.07 -9.52
N TYR A 321 23.03 8.07 -8.89
CA TYR A 321 23.15 7.98 -7.43
C TYR A 321 24.60 7.82 -6.96
N THR A 322 24.83 8.33 -5.75
CA THR A 322 26.11 8.18 -5.05
C THR A 322 26.16 6.84 -4.32
N TYR A 323 27.21 6.09 -4.56
CA TYR A 323 27.53 4.87 -3.83
C TYR A 323 28.49 5.19 -2.69
N ARG A 324 28.54 4.34 -1.66
CA ARG A 324 29.49 4.51 -0.55
C ARG A 324 30.94 4.20 -0.93
N SER A 325 31.14 3.45 -2.02
CA SER A 325 32.44 3.06 -2.57
C SER A 325 32.36 3.16 -4.08
N ASP A 326 33.38 3.76 -4.68
CA ASP A 326 33.51 3.86 -6.13
C ASP A 326 33.77 2.48 -6.75
N GLU A 327 34.50 1.61 -6.06
CA GLU A 327 34.71 0.22 -6.50
C GLU A 327 33.38 -0.53 -6.65
N LEU A 328 32.49 -0.42 -5.65
CA LEU A 328 31.17 -1.05 -5.70
C LEU A 328 30.31 -0.48 -6.84
N LYS A 329 30.44 0.83 -7.10
CA LYS A 329 29.74 1.49 -8.21
C LYS A 329 30.19 0.93 -9.56
N GLU A 330 31.50 0.79 -9.76
CA GLU A 330 32.09 0.23 -10.99
C GLU A 330 31.76 -1.26 -11.16
N GLU A 331 31.73 -2.05 -10.09
CA GLU A 331 31.29 -3.44 -10.13
C GLU A 331 29.82 -3.56 -10.56
N VAL A 332 28.93 -2.74 -9.99
CA VAL A 332 27.51 -2.73 -10.39
C VAL A 332 27.36 -2.26 -11.84
N TYR A 333 28.07 -1.20 -12.23
CA TYR A 333 28.05 -0.67 -13.59
C TYR A 333 28.48 -1.73 -14.62
N SER A 334 29.62 -2.37 -14.39
CA SER A 334 30.19 -3.37 -15.30
C SER A 334 29.31 -4.62 -15.38
N ALA A 335 28.83 -5.12 -14.25
CA ALA A 335 27.95 -6.29 -14.20
C ALA A 335 26.61 -6.04 -14.92
N SER A 336 25.95 -4.91 -14.65
CA SER A 336 24.69 -4.57 -15.34
C SER A 336 24.90 -4.40 -16.84
N LEU A 337 25.94 -3.69 -17.27
CA LEU A 337 26.22 -3.47 -18.70
C LEU A 337 26.52 -4.80 -19.43
N ALA A 338 27.28 -5.69 -18.80
CA ALA A 338 27.57 -7.01 -19.36
C ALA A 338 26.28 -7.84 -19.56
N LEU A 339 25.38 -7.83 -18.57
CA LEU A 339 24.10 -8.53 -18.66
C LEU A 339 23.18 -7.95 -19.72
N MET A 340 23.08 -6.61 -19.82
CA MET A 340 22.25 -5.97 -20.85
C MET A 340 22.78 -6.19 -22.28
N ARG A 341 24.09 -6.43 -22.43
CA ARG A 341 24.72 -6.79 -23.71
C ARG A 341 24.76 -8.29 -23.98
N SER A 342 24.23 -9.11 -23.07
CA SER A 342 24.18 -10.56 -23.28
C SER A 342 23.26 -10.91 -24.46
N PRO A 343 23.55 -11.97 -25.24
CA PRO A 343 22.69 -12.41 -26.34
C PRO A 343 21.23 -12.62 -25.91
N ARG A 344 21.03 -13.09 -24.67
CA ARG A 344 19.72 -13.30 -24.07
C ARG A 344 18.94 -12.01 -23.88
N CYS A 345 19.58 -10.98 -23.32
CA CYS A 345 18.96 -9.67 -23.14
C CYS A 345 18.61 -9.06 -24.51
N LEU A 346 19.55 -9.11 -25.45
CA LEU A 346 19.35 -8.56 -26.80
C LEU A 346 18.14 -9.20 -27.51
N ALA A 347 17.96 -10.51 -27.38
CA ALA A 347 16.82 -11.22 -27.97
C ALA A 347 15.48 -10.75 -27.37
N VAL A 348 15.35 -10.70 -26.04
CA VAL A 348 14.09 -10.28 -25.40
C VAL A 348 13.80 -8.78 -25.57
N VAL A 349 14.85 -7.95 -25.69
CA VAL A 349 14.71 -6.52 -25.98
C VAL A 349 14.22 -6.30 -27.41
N GLN A 350 14.71 -7.08 -28.37
CA GLN A 350 14.21 -7.04 -29.75
C GLN A 350 12.73 -7.38 -29.81
N GLU A 351 12.33 -8.51 -29.22
CA GLU A 351 10.93 -8.94 -29.14
C GLU A 351 10.06 -7.90 -28.41
N GLY A 352 10.54 -7.38 -27.27
CA GLY A 352 9.82 -6.37 -26.49
C GLY A 352 9.59 -5.06 -27.26
N MET A 353 10.55 -4.62 -28.07
CA MET A 353 10.36 -3.45 -28.93
C MET A 353 9.31 -3.69 -30.02
N GLU A 354 9.22 -4.89 -30.57
CA GLU A 354 8.19 -5.27 -31.55
C GLU A 354 6.78 -5.28 -30.96
N GLN A 355 6.69 -5.50 -29.65
CA GLN A 355 5.45 -5.45 -28.87
C GLN A 355 5.14 -4.04 -28.31
N GLY A 356 6.02 -3.05 -28.53
CA GLY A 356 5.83 -1.69 -28.02
C GLY A 356 6.17 -1.51 -26.53
N SER A 357 6.88 -2.44 -25.90
CA SER A 357 7.19 -2.39 -24.45
C SER A 357 8.18 -1.25 -24.12
N PRO A 358 7.80 -0.29 -23.25
CA PRO A 358 8.69 0.81 -22.86
C PRO A 358 10.02 0.37 -22.25
N ALA A 359 10.02 -0.69 -21.43
CA ALA A 359 11.23 -1.25 -20.82
C ALA A 359 12.27 -1.67 -21.88
N ALA A 360 11.82 -2.27 -22.99
CA ALA A 360 12.70 -2.66 -24.08
C ALA A 360 13.35 -1.44 -24.76
N TYR A 361 12.59 -0.37 -24.98
CA TYR A 361 13.12 0.88 -25.54
C TYR A 361 14.12 1.56 -24.59
N TYR A 362 13.88 1.50 -23.29
CA TYR A 362 14.79 2.05 -22.29
C TYR A 362 16.12 1.30 -22.26
N ILE A 363 16.09 -0.04 -22.21
CA ILE A 363 17.31 -0.87 -22.29
C ILE A 363 18.05 -0.60 -23.61
N ALA A 364 17.33 -0.60 -24.74
CA ALA A 364 17.91 -0.32 -26.05
C ALA A 364 18.63 1.04 -26.10
N GLN A 365 18.04 2.07 -25.50
CA GLN A 365 18.65 3.39 -25.38
C GLN A 365 19.93 3.35 -24.54
N GLN A 366 19.92 2.66 -23.40
CA GLN A 366 21.08 2.58 -22.51
C GLN A 366 22.29 1.88 -23.16
N ILE A 367 22.05 0.83 -23.96
CA ILE A 367 23.13 0.06 -24.62
C ILE A 367 23.46 0.53 -26.04
N GLY A 368 22.73 1.51 -26.58
CA GLY A 368 22.95 2.06 -27.92
C GLY A 368 22.43 1.18 -29.06
N MET A 369 21.41 0.34 -28.81
CA MET A 369 20.74 -0.41 -29.88
C MET A 369 19.85 0.53 -30.70
N PRO A 370 19.75 0.39 -32.04
CA PRO A 370 18.84 1.22 -32.84
C PRO A 370 17.36 0.99 -32.46
N TYR A 371 16.66 2.06 -32.05
CA TYR A 371 15.27 1.96 -31.57
C TYR A 371 14.31 3.00 -32.17
N GLN A 372 14.79 4.14 -32.69
CA GLN A 372 13.92 5.28 -33.02
C GLN A 372 12.91 4.97 -34.13
N GLN A 373 13.33 4.33 -35.22
CA GLN A 373 12.41 3.94 -36.30
C GLN A 373 11.35 2.94 -35.81
N ARG A 374 11.73 2.03 -34.90
CA ARG A 374 10.81 1.04 -34.31
C ARG A 374 9.78 1.72 -33.42
N ALA A 375 10.22 2.65 -32.57
CA ALA A 375 9.32 3.44 -31.71
C ALA A 375 8.30 4.22 -32.56
N MET A 376 8.75 4.92 -33.61
CA MET A 376 7.84 5.67 -34.48
C MET A 376 6.81 4.76 -35.15
N ARG A 377 7.25 3.62 -35.68
CA ARG A 377 6.35 2.61 -36.26
C ARG A 377 5.32 2.10 -35.26
N GLN A 378 5.71 1.83 -34.02
CA GLN A 378 4.78 1.36 -32.98
C GLN A 378 3.73 2.40 -32.60
N ILE A 379 4.10 3.68 -32.52
CA ILE A 379 3.14 4.78 -32.30
C ILE A 379 2.15 4.87 -33.46
N GLN A 380 2.62 4.73 -34.70
CA GLN A 380 1.76 4.77 -35.89
C GLN A 380 0.77 3.59 -35.96
N LEU A 381 1.23 2.38 -35.61
CA LEU A 381 0.42 1.16 -35.61
C LEU A 381 -0.67 1.19 -34.52
N ASN A 382 -0.33 1.59 -33.30
CA ASN A 382 -1.26 1.60 -32.17
C ASN A 382 -1.08 2.82 -31.27
N PHE A 383 -1.52 3.98 -31.77
CA PHE A 383 -1.33 5.27 -31.12
C PHE A 383 -1.73 5.30 -29.64
N TRP A 384 -2.95 4.84 -29.31
CA TRP A 384 -3.45 4.94 -27.93
C TRP A 384 -2.71 4.05 -26.93
N GLN A 385 -2.12 2.95 -27.39
CA GLN A 385 -1.30 2.09 -26.53
C GLN A 385 0.14 2.60 -26.43
N ASN A 386 0.67 3.16 -27.52
CA ASN A 386 2.11 3.40 -27.65
C ASN A 386 2.51 4.88 -27.65
N TYR A 387 1.59 5.83 -27.48
CA TYR A 387 1.89 7.28 -27.55
C TYR A 387 3.03 7.72 -26.62
N ARG A 388 3.22 7.04 -25.48
CA ARG A 388 4.32 7.31 -24.53
C ARG A 388 5.71 7.02 -25.09
N LEU A 389 5.82 6.21 -26.15
CA LEU A 389 7.10 5.99 -26.82
C LEU A 389 7.67 7.26 -27.47
N ALA A 390 6.88 8.32 -27.58
CA ALA A 390 7.35 9.65 -28.00
C ALA A 390 8.48 10.19 -27.11
N ASP A 391 8.54 9.79 -25.84
CA ASP A 391 9.61 10.19 -24.89
C ASP A 391 11.00 9.75 -25.38
N PHE A 392 11.08 8.64 -26.13
CA PHE A 392 12.34 8.15 -26.72
C PHE A 392 12.73 8.86 -28.03
N LEU A 393 11.83 9.64 -28.62
CA LEU A 393 12.00 10.24 -29.95
C LEU A 393 12.31 11.74 -29.91
N LEU A 394 12.06 12.38 -28.77
CA LEU A 394 12.30 13.80 -28.55
C LEU A 394 13.70 14.06 -27.98
N PRO A 395 14.37 15.18 -28.34
CA PRO A 395 13.88 16.26 -29.19
C PRO A 395 14.38 16.22 -30.66
N LYS A 396 15.19 15.25 -31.10
CA LYS A 396 16.08 15.48 -32.25
C LYS A 396 15.59 15.10 -33.66
N HIS A 397 14.77 14.06 -33.86
CA HIS A 397 14.50 13.54 -35.22
C HIS A 397 13.04 13.45 -35.66
N TYR A 398 12.10 13.19 -34.75
CA TYR A 398 10.71 12.90 -35.10
C TYR A 398 9.72 13.97 -34.64
N ALA A 399 10.20 15.13 -34.16
CA ALA A 399 9.34 16.13 -33.53
C ALA A 399 8.17 16.59 -34.41
N GLN A 400 8.43 16.91 -35.69
CA GLN A 400 7.36 17.33 -36.62
C GLN A 400 6.41 16.19 -36.97
N GLU A 401 6.93 14.99 -37.19
CA GLU A 401 6.12 13.81 -37.53
C GLU A 401 5.23 13.39 -36.35
N LEU A 402 5.76 13.46 -35.13
CA LEU A 402 5.00 13.24 -33.90
C LEU A 402 3.93 14.30 -33.69
N LEU A 403 4.25 15.58 -33.86
CA LEU A 403 3.26 16.66 -33.74
C LEU A 403 2.11 16.46 -34.73
N ALA A 404 2.41 16.21 -36.01
CA ALA A 404 1.40 15.95 -37.03
C ALA A 404 0.54 14.71 -36.70
N LEU A 405 1.16 13.64 -36.18
CA LEU A 405 0.45 12.43 -35.78
C LEU A 405 -0.47 12.68 -34.57
N PHE A 406 0.01 13.39 -33.55
CA PHE A 406 -0.75 13.73 -32.35
C PHE A 406 -1.91 14.68 -32.68
N GLU A 407 -1.69 15.72 -33.49
CA GLU A 407 -2.74 16.63 -33.96
C GLU A 407 -3.85 15.89 -34.73
N ARG A 408 -3.48 14.90 -35.54
CA ARG A 408 -4.46 14.10 -36.31
C ARG A 408 -5.25 13.13 -35.43
N ARG A 409 -4.63 12.57 -34.39
CA ARG A 409 -5.21 11.47 -33.58
C ARG A 409 -5.88 11.95 -32.30
N LEU A 410 -5.45 13.08 -31.73
CA LEU A 410 -6.09 13.67 -30.56
C LEU A 410 -7.34 14.44 -30.97
N PRO A 411 -8.51 14.17 -30.38
CA PRO A 411 -9.70 14.97 -30.63
C PRO A 411 -9.46 16.38 -30.12
N MET A 412 -9.25 17.34 -31.03
CA MET A 412 -9.07 18.75 -30.68
C MET A 412 -10.15 19.26 -29.73
N GLN A 413 -11.38 18.72 -29.80
CA GLN A 413 -12.51 19.05 -28.93
C GLN A 413 -12.27 18.83 -27.42
N ILE A 414 -11.38 17.90 -27.03
CA ILE A 414 -11.09 17.61 -25.61
C ILE A 414 -10.18 18.68 -24.99
N LEU A 415 -9.32 19.34 -25.78
CA LEU A 415 -8.42 20.40 -25.30
C LEU A 415 -9.16 21.71 -24.97
N TRP A 416 -10.37 21.93 -25.50
CA TRP A 416 -11.13 23.18 -25.29
C TRP A 416 -12.04 23.18 -24.06
N TYR A 417 -12.15 22.07 -23.31
CA TYR A 417 -13.01 22.01 -22.11
C TYR A 417 -12.51 22.84 -20.92
N HIS A 418 -11.33 23.46 -21.01
CA HIS A 418 -10.82 24.41 -20.02
C HIS A 418 -11.04 25.89 -20.37
N LYS A 419 -11.74 26.23 -21.46
CA LYS A 419 -12.22 27.60 -21.61
C LYS A 419 -13.39 27.84 -20.66
N ARG A 420 -13.09 28.49 -19.52
CA ARG A 420 -14.05 29.06 -18.56
C ARG A 420 -15.29 29.59 -19.30
N PRO A 421 -16.52 29.28 -18.86
CA PRO A 421 -17.68 29.92 -19.43
C PRO A 421 -17.54 31.43 -19.21
N LYS A 422 -17.55 32.21 -20.30
CA LYS A 422 -17.71 33.66 -20.21
C LYS A 422 -18.95 33.91 -19.37
N LYS A 423 -18.80 34.60 -18.23
CA LYS A 423 -19.93 35.17 -17.48
C LYS A 423 -20.77 35.95 -18.51
N ARG A 424 -21.99 35.48 -18.77
CA ARG A 424 -23.00 36.33 -19.41
C ARG A 424 -23.37 37.38 -18.36
N THR A 425 -23.11 38.63 -18.73
CA THR A 425 -23.55 39.86 -18.08
C THR A 425 -25.05 39.89 -17.86
#